data_AF-A0A539DGL8-F1
#
_entry.id   AF-A0A539DGL8-F1
#
_cell.length_a   1.000
_cell.length_b   1.000
_cell.length_c   1.000
_cell.angle_alpha   90.00
_cell.angle_beta   90.00
_cell.angle_gamma   90.00
#
_symmetry.space_group_name_H-M   'P 1'
#
loop_
_entity.id
_entity.type
_entity.pdbx_description
1 polymer ?
#
loop_
_entity_poly.entity_id
_entity_poly.type
_entity_poly.pdbx_seq_one_letter_code
_entity_poly.pdbx_strand_id
1 'polypeptide(L)'
;MTDQTAQEPTMEEILASIRRIISEDDAPAETAPVAAAPEPEAAPEPVLSSALMDETPSMEEPHASEEDVLELTDAYEAPAAESLGDLDISPNEPFPSAPVAESVFVDEPAETYAPEPAPAYDALVGDSAAASAASAFAGFASTIRKPDPIESAGGTGPTVDELARSLLRPMLKDWLDANLPAIVEAQVRKEVERIARSAG
;
A
#
# COMPACT_ATOMS: atom_id res chain seq x y z
N MET A 1 24.59 40.37 -19.78
CA MET A 1 24.86 39.05 -19.18
C MET A 1 23.52 38.36 -18.97
N THR A 2 22.97 37.79 -20.05
CA THR A 2 22.96 36.35 -20.40
C THR A 2 21.61 35.74 -20.06
N ASP A 3 20.65 35.94 -20.97
CA ASP A 3 19.55 35.01 -21.22
C ASP A 3 20.16 33.64 -21.52
N GLN A 4 20.19 32.77 -20.52
CA GLN A 4 20.50 31.37 -20.71
C GLN A 4 19.18 30.68 -21.02
N THR A 5 18.87 30.62 -22.32
CA THR A 5 17.85 29.80 -22.95
C THR A 5 17.70 28.45 -22.24
N ALA A 6 16.60 28.30 -21.49
CA ALA A 6 16.01 27.00 -21.19
C ALA A 6 15.39 26.48 -22.50
N GLN A 7 16.27 26.11 -23.44
CA GLN A 7 15.90 25.43 -24.66
C GLN A 7 15.46 24.04 -24.21
N GLU A 8 14.15 23.76 -24.29
CA GLU A 8 13.67 22.39 -24.16
C GLU A 8 14.48 21.53 -25.15
N PRO A 9 15.18 20.48 -24.68
CA PRO A 9 16.07 19.71 -25.53
C PRO A 9 15.25 19.15 -26.69
N THR A 10 15.73 19.39 -27.89
CA THR A 10 15.08 18.92 -29.10
C THR A 10 15.06 17.40 -29.11
N MET A 11 14.06 16.81 -29.75
CA MET A 11 13.91 15.35 -29.86
C MET A 11 15.21 14.65 -30.30
N GLU A 12 15.98 15.27 -31.19
CA GLU A 12 17.25 14.74 -31.70
C GLU A 12 18.35 14.72 -30.63
N GLU A 13 18.37 15.70 -29.72
CA GLU A 13 19.31 15.75 -28.58
C GLU A 13 18.96 14.70 -27.54
N ILE A 14 17.66 14.49 -27.27
CA ILE A 14 17.18 13.41 -26.39
C ILE A 14 17.62 12.06 -26.96
N LEU A 15 17.41 11.83 -28.26
CA LEU A 15 17.81 10.58 -28.92
C LEU A 15 19.34 10.41 -29.01
N ALA A 16 20.08 11.50 -29.20
CA ALA A 16 21.55 11.47 -29.19
C ALA A 16 22.10 11.16 -27.79
N SER A 17 21.49 11.69 -26.73
CA SER A 17 21.86 11.44 -25.34
C SER A 17 21.63 9.96 -24.96
N ILE A 18 20.46 9.41 -25.32
CA ILE A 18 20.15 7.98 -25.10
C ILE A 18 21.13 7.10 -25.90
N ARG A 19 21.40 7.42 -27.17
CA ARG A 19 22.36 6.66 -28.00
C ARG A 19 23.77 6.70 -27.42
N ARG A 20 24.22 7.84 -26.90
CA ARG A 20 25.52 7.97 -26.23
C ARG A 20 25.61 7.10 -24.98
N ILE A 21 24.61 7.15 -24.10
CA ILE A 21 24.60 6.36 -22.86
C ILE A 21 24.66 4.87 -23.17
N ILE A 22 23.88 4.39 -24.14
CA ILE A 22 23.87 2.96 -24.51
C ILE A 22 25.19 2.53 -25.15
N SER A 23 25.80 3.37 -25.98
CA SER A 23 27.11 3.07 -26.58
C SER A 23 28.29 3.20 -25.60
N GLU A 24 28.14 3.99 -24.55
CA GLU A 24 29.15 4.15 -23.48
C GLU A 24 29.04 3.03 -22.42
N ASP A 25 27.85 2.43 -22.26
CA ASP A 25 27.56 1.33 -21.33
C ASP A 25 27.72 -0.08 -21.96
N ASP A 26 27.73 -0.21 -23.29
CA ASP A 26 28.06 -1.45 -24.02
C ASP A 26 29.58 -1.63 -24.17
N ALA A 27 30.32 -1.50 -23.07
CA ALA A 27 31.71 -1.92 -22.99
C ALA A 27 31.74 -3.41 -22.57
N PRO A 28 32.12 -4.34 -23.44
CA PRO A 28 32.15 -5.76 -23.09
C PRO A 28 33.20 -6.00 -22.02
N ALA A 29 32.78 -6.59 -20.90
CA ALA A 29 33.70 -7.17 -19.93
C ALA A 29 34.63 -8.14 -20.65
N GLU A 30 35.89 -7.72 -20.75
CA GLU A 30 36.98 -8.34 -21.47
C GLU A 30 37.24 -9.77 -20.94
N THR A 31 37.23 -10.74 -21.85
CA THR A 31 37.51 -12.14 -21.55
C THR A 31 39.00 -12.46 -21.80
N ALA A 32 39.68 -12.89 -20.71
CA ALA A 32 40.85 -13.80 -20.61
C ALA A 32 42.26 -13.28 -21.07
N PRO A 33 43.45 -13.85 -20.65
CA PRO A 33 43.69 -15.24 -20.19
C PRO A 33 44.83 -15.58 -19.14
N VAL A 34 44.78 -16.83 -18.66
CA VAL A 34 45.86 -17.79 -18.24
C VAL A 34 46.74 -17.54 -17.00
N ALA A 35 46.66 -18.46 -16.02
CA ALA A 35 47.84 -19.06 -15.38
C ALA A 35 47.54 -20.44 -14.72
N ALA A 36 48.27 -21.45 -15.21
CA ALA A 36 48.74 -22.66 -14.52
C ALA A 36 47.75 -23.81 -14.21
N ALA A 37 47.89 -24.88 -14.99
CA ALA A 37 47.61 -26.26 -14.61
C ALA A 37 48.54 -26.73 -13.47
N PRO A 38 48.15 -27.77 -12.70
CA PRO A 38 48.67 -29.10 -13.01
C PRO A 38 47.65 -30.25 -12.87
N GLU A 39 47.73 -31.22 -13.78
CA GLU A 39 47.31 -32.63 -13.56
C GLU A 39 48.24 -33.28 -12.50
N PRO A 40 47.85 -34.32 -11.73
CA PRO A 40 47.35 -35.59 -12.29
C PRO A 40 46.38 -36.45 -11.43
N GLU A 41 45.88 -37.52 -12.06
CA GLU A 41 45.66 -38.88 -11.53
C GLU A 41 44.37 -39.31 -10.78
N ALA A 42 43.83 -40.41 -11.33
CA ALA A 42 43.21 -41.57 -10.69
C ALA A 42 41.71 -41.52 -10.30
N ALA A 43 40.90 -42.20 -11.13
CA ALA A 43 39.68 -42.87 -10.67
C ALA A 43 40.04 -43.95 -9.62
N PRO A 44 39.16 -44.21 -8.64
CA PRO A 44 38.18 -45.28 -8.86
C PRO A 44 36.79 -45.00 -8.27
N GLU A 45 35.72 -45.38 -8.99
CA GLU A 45 34.48 -45.84 -8.35
C GLU A 45 34.75 -47.22 -7.69
N PRO A 46 34.13 -47.63 -6.56
CA PRO A 46 32.69 -47.92 -6.55
C PRO A 46 31.94 -47.97 -5.18
N VAL A 47 30.66 -48.33 -5.28
CA VAL A 47 29.73 -49.01 -4.33
C VAL A 47 29.01 -48.24 -3.21
N LEU A 48 27.70 -48.03 -3.46
CA LEU A 48 26.55 -48.42 -2.63
C LEU A 48 26.70 -48.35 -1.10
N SER A 49 25.95 -47.44 -0.48
CA SER A 49 25.28 -47.71 0.79
C SER A 49 23.92 -47.00 0.83
N SER A 50 22.91 -47.75 0.38
CA SER A 50 21.53 -47.61 0.81
C SER A 50 21.45 -48.07 2.27
N ALA A 51 21.72 -47.18 3.22
CA ALA A 51 21.51 -47.41 4.65
C ALA A 51 21.73 -46.13 5.48
N LEU A 52 20.91 -45.10 5.28
CA LEU A 52 20.51 -44.19 6.37
C LEU A 52 19.02 -43.92 6.20
N MET A 53 18.26 -44.88 6.73
CA MET A 53 16.86 -44.72 7.07
C MET A 53 16.70 -43.57 8.07
N ASP A 54 15.57 -42.89 7.92
CA ASP A 54 14.76 -42.32 8.98
C ASP A 54 15.37 -41.13 9.72
N GLU A 55 15.02 -39.93 9.25
CA GLU A 55 14.60 -38.77 10.06
C GLU A 55 14.16 -37.68 9.08
N THR A 56 13.05 -37.92 8.37
CA THR A 56 12.24 -36.79 7.90
C THR A 56 11.47 -36.30 9.13
N PRO A 57 11.66 -35.06 9.61
CA PRO A 57 10.70 -34.51 10.55
C PRO A 57 9.36 -34.57 9.83
N SER A 58 8.42 -35.32 10.40
CA SER A 58 7.03 -35.34 9.97
C SER A 58 6.56 -33.90 10.01
N MET A 59 6.56 -33.26 8.83
CA MET A 59 5.87 -31.99 8.64
C MET A 59 4.40 -32.38 8.77
N GLU A 60 3.84 -32.16 9.95
CA GLU A 60 2.39 -32.18 10.15
C GLU A 60 1.83 -31.28 9.06
N GLU A 61 1.25 -31.86 8.00
CA GLU A 61 0.47 -31.09 7.05
C GLU A 61 -0.61 -30.41 7.90
N PRO A 62 -0.72 -29.08 7.94
CA PRO A 62 -1.93 -28.50 8.44
C PRO A 62 -3.00 -28.96 7.47
N HIS A 63 -3.84 -29.88 7.92
CA HIS A 63 -5.12 -30.15 7.29
C HIS A 63 -5.90 -28.83 7.35
N ALA A 64 -5.66 -27.96 6.38
CA ALA A 64 -6.54 -26.85 6.07
C ALA A 64 -7.80 -27.49 5.51
N SER A 65 -8.70 -27.87 6.42
CA SER A 65 -10.06 -28.23 6.06
C SER A 65 -10.64 -27.08 5.25
N GLU A 66 -11.37 -27.42 4.19
CA GLU A 66 -12.05 -26.51 3.26
C GLU A 66 -13.06 -25.58 3.98
N GLU A 67 -13.28 -25.83 5.27
CA GLU A 67 -14.05 -25.06 6.25
C GLU A 67 -13.32 -23.79 6.73
N ASP A 68 -12.00 -23.67 6.53
CA ASP A 68 -11.19 -22.51 6.96
C ASP A 68 -11.03 -21.46 5.83
N VAL A 69 -11.87 -21.55 4.79
CA VAL A 69 -12.09 -20.44 3.86
C VAL A 69 -12.93 -19.42 4.60
N LEU A 70 -12.27 -18.41 5.17
CA LEU A 70 -12.91 -17.31 5.91
C LEU A 70 -14.09 -16.72 5.11
N GLU A 71 -15.31 -17.12 5.46
CA GLU A 71 -16.51 -16.50 4.94
C GLU A 71 -16.52 -15.07 5.49
N LEU A 72 -16.44 -14.07 4.61
CA LEU A 72 -16.30 -12.65 4.97
C LEU A 72 -17.52 -12.09 5.76
N THR A 73 -18.50 -12.95 6.05
CA THR A 73 -19.68 -12.69 6.88
C THR A 73 -19.54 -13.17 8.32
N ASP A 74 -18.52 -13.97 8.64
CA ASP A 74 -18.27 -14.40 10.01
C ASP A 74 -17.72 -13.25 10.84
N ALA A 75 -18.39 -12.97 11.95
CA ALA A 75 -17.95 -11.95 12.88
C ALA A 75 -16.70 -12.45 13.64
N TYR A 76 -15.59 -11.72 13.49
CA TYR A 76 -14.39 -11.98 14.26
C TYR A 76 -14.64 -11.68 15.75
N GLU A 77 -14.64 -12.72 16.58
CA GLU A 77 -14.71 -12.60 18.04
C GLU A 77 -13.30 -12.30 18.57
N ALA A 78 -13.03 -11.02 18.87
CA ALA A 78 -11.75 -10.63 19.45
C ALA A 78 -11.59 -11.19 20.88
N PRO A 79 -10.39 -11.68 21.25
CA PRO A 79 -10.14 -12.15 22.61
C PRO A 79 -10.30 -11.00 23.63
N ALA A 80 -10.86 -11.33 24.81
CA ALA A 80 -11.31 -10.34 25.80
C ALA A 80 -10.20 -9.46 26.41
N ALA A 81 -8.94 -9.81 26.22
CA ALA A 81 -7.80 -9.03 26.66
C ALA A 81 -6.62 -9.30 25.72
N GLU A 82 -6.22 -8.28 24.96
CA GLU A 82 -4.97 -8.31 24.20
C GLU A 82 -3.99 -7.34 24.85
N SER A 83 -2.83 -7.85 25.25
CA SER A 83 -1.75 -7.01 25.77
C SER A 83 -0.76 -6.73 24.65
N LEU A 84 -0.63 -5.45 24.29
CA LEU A 84 0.36 -4.99 23.32
C LEU A 84 1.52 -4.34 24.09
N GLY A 85 2.47 -5.16 24.56
CA GLY A 85 3.58 -4.71 25.39
C GLY A 85 3.13 -4.40 26.83
N ASP A 86 3.30 -3.15 27.28
CA ASP A 86 2.85 -2.68 28.61
C ASP A 86 1.43 -2.10 28.58
N LEU A 87 0.77 -2.12 27.42
CA LEU A 87 -0.57 -1.58 27.24
C LEU A 87 -1.60 -2.72 27.29
N ASP A 88 -2.50 -2.66 28.27
CA ASP A 88 -3.66 -3.54 28.37
C ASP A 88 -4.81 -2.95 27.53
N ILE A 89 -5.17 -3.62 26.45
CA ILE A 89 -6.23 -3.18 25.55
C ILE A 89 -7.46 -4.04 25.86
N SER A 90 -8.31 -3.52 26.75
CA SER A 90 -9.60 -4.11 27.08
C SER A 90 -10.69 -3.48 26.21
N PRO A 91 -11.37 -4.24 25.32
CA PRO A 91 -12.38 -3.71 24.40
C PRO A 91 -13.67 -3.23 25.09
N ASN A 92 -13.79 -3.38 26.41
CA ASN A 92 -15.00 -3.11 27.19
C ASN A 92 -14.77 -2.18 28.39
N GLU A 93 -13.66 -1.45 28.47
CA GLU A 93 -13.61 -0.33 29.41
C GLU A 93 -14.37 0.85 28.79
N PRO A 94 -15.52 1.27 29.36
CA PRO A 94 -16.10 2.54 28.96
C PRO A 94 -15.05 3.60 29.25
N PHE A 95 -14.62 4.31 28.21
CA PHE A 95 -13.89 5.56 28.37
C PHE A 95 -14.61 6.38 29.44
N PRO A 96 -13.88 7.04 30.37
CA PRO A 96 -14.52 7.93 31.32
C PRO A 96 -15.26 9.03 30.55
N SER A 97 -16.55 8.82 30.32
CA SER A 97 -17.45 9.81 29.77
C SER A 97 -17.58 10.89 30.83
N ALA A 98 -16.80 11.96 30.69
CA ALA A 98 -17.29 13.26 31.13
C ALA A 98 -18.70 13.43 30.55
N PRO A 99 -19.67 13.98 31.30
CA PRO A 99 -21.04 14.14 30.81
C PRO A 99 -20.99 14.99 29.54
N VAL A 100 -21.08 14.32 28.38
CA VAL A 100 -21.33 14.97 27.11
C VAL A 100 -22.79 15.40 27.22
N ALA A 101 -22.98 16.68 27.51
CA ALA A 101 -24.29 17.30 27.51
C ALA A 101 -24.95 16.94 26.17
N GLU A 102 -26.06 16.22 26.26
CA GLU A 102 -26.94 15.92 25.15
C GLU A 102 -27.34 17.26 24.54
N SER A 103 -26.72 17.61 23.41
CA SER A 103 -26.93 18.89 22.74
C SER A 103 -28.30 18.87 22.08
N VAL A 104 -29.33 19.11 22.89
CA VAL A 104 -30.60 19.63 22.40
C VAL A 104 -30.26 20.98 21.80
N PHE A 105 -30.39 21.11 20.47
CA PHE A 105 -30.31 22.40 19.78
C PHE A 105 -31.50 23.27 20.21
N VAL A 106 -31.40 23.81 21.42
CA VAL A 106 -32.09 25.03 21.82
C VAL A 106 -31.26 26.16 21.23
N ASP A 107 -31.91 27.08 20.52
CA ASP A 107 -31.33 28.37 20.13
C ASP A 107 -31.16 29.20 21.41
N GLU A 108 -30.17 28.81 22.21
CA GLU A 108 -29.68 29.51 23.39
C GLU A 108 -28.80 30.66 22.89
N PRO A 109 -28.96 31.90 23.39
CA PRO A 109 -28.20 33.03 22.89
C PRO A 109 -26.72 32.68 22.98
N ALA A 110 -26.02 32.70 21.84
CA ALA A 110 -24.61 32.36 21.75
C ALA A 110 -23.84 33.02 22.90
N GLU A 111 -23.50 32.22 23.91
CA GLU A 111 -22.55 32.65 24.92
C GLU A 111 -21.29 32.97 24.15
N THR A 112 -20.95 34.26 24.14
CA THR A 112 -19.66 34.71 23.68
C THR A 112 -18.67 34.00 24.59
N TYR A 113 -18.04 32.93 24.07
CA TYR A 113 -16.94 32.27 24.73
C TYR A 113 -15.84 33.33 24.92
N ALA A 114 -15.86 33.97 26.09
CA ALA A 114 -14.79 34.81 26.53
C ALA A 114 -13.61 33.86 26.74
N PRO A 115 -12.48 34.03 26.04
CA PRO A 115 -11.33 33.17 26.25
C PRO A 115 -10.94 33.29 27.72
N GLU A 116 -11.10 32.20 28.47
CA GLU A 116 -10.56 32.07 29.81
C GLU A 116 -9.04 32.33 29.71
N PRO A 117 -8.44 33.17 30.56
CA PRO A 117 -7.03 33.50 30.43
C PRO A 117 -6.22 32.22 30.62
N ALA A 118 -5.66 31.72 29.51
CA ALA A 118 -4.73 30.60 29.52
C ALA A 118 -3.63 30.91 30.54
N PRO A 119 -3.24 29.94 31.40
CA PRO A 119 -2.15 30.16 32.34
C PRO A 119 -0.92 30.60 31.56
N ALA A 120 -0.27 31.67 32.01
CA ALA A 120 0.90 32.24 31.36
C ALA A 120 2.10 31.30 31.53
N TYR A 121 2.23 30.34 30.62
CA TYR A 121 3.46 29.56 30.46
C TYR A 121 4.54 30.45 29.81
N ASP A 122 5.79 30.20 30.17
CA ASP A 122 6.92 30.82 29.47
C ASP A 122 6.95 30.29 28.03
N ALA A 123 6.88 31.19 27.05
CA ALA A 123 6.79 30.81 25.65
C ALA A 123 8.13 30.24 25.18
N LEU A 124 8.16 28.96 24.82
CA LEU A 124 9.37 28.26 24.38
C LEU A 124 9.92 28.77 23.04
N VAL A 125 9.15 29.60 22.32
CA VAL A 125 9.46 30.13 21.00
C VAL A 125 9.12 31.61 20.97
N GLY A 126 9.97 32.43 20.36
CA GLY A 126 9.70 33.86 20.20
C GLY A 126 8.57 34.15 19.20
N ASP A 127 7.87 35.28 19.40
CA ASP A 127 6.69 35.68 18.60
C ASP A 127 6.94 35.67 17.09
N SER A 128 8.13 36.09 16.66
CA SER A 128 8.51 36.11 15.24
C SER A 128 8.59 34.71 14.62
N ALA A 129 9.06 33.72 15.37
CA ALA A 129 9.17 32.35 14.90
C ALA A 129 7.80 31.67 14.90
N ALA A 130 6.97 31.93 15.92
CA ALA A 130 5.57 31.50 15.95
C ALA A 130 4.75 32.07 14.77
N ALA A 131 4.88 33.37 14.48
CA ALA A 131 4.21 34.02 13.35
C ALA A 131 4.68 33.49 11.99
N SER A 132 5.97 33.20 11.86
CA SER A 132 6.54 32.61 10.65
C SER A 132 6.05 31.17 10.41
N ALA A 133 5.98 30.35 11.47
CA ALA A 133 5.41 29.01 11.41
C ALA A 133 3.91 29.07 11.03
N ALA A 134 3.14 29.93 11.68
CA ALA A 134 1.72 30.12 11.38
C ALA A 134 1.48 30.54 9.92
N SER A 135 2.34 31.43 9.37
CA SER A 135 2.26 31.85 7.97
C SER A 135 2.59 30.72 6.99
N ALA A 136 3.59 29.89 7.31
CA ALA A 136 3.92 28.71 6.49
C ALA A 136 2.80 27.67 6.50
N PHE A 137 2.20 27.40 7.66
CA PHE A 137 1.05 26.51 7.77
C PHE A 137 -0.19 27.08 7.06
N ALA A 138 -0.43 28.39 7.12
CA ALA A 138 -1.52 29.04 6.39
C ALA A 138 -1.31 28.96 4.86
N GLY A 139 -0.08 29.17 4.38
CA GLY A 139 0.28 29.02 2.97
C GLY A 139 0.19 27.57 2.48
N PHE A 140 0.49 26.59 3.33
CA PHE A 140 0.31 25.18 3.00
C PHE A 140 -1.17 24.76 3.02
N ALA A 141 -1.92 25.20 4.03
CA ALA A 141 -3.34 24.91 4.15
C ALA A 141 -4.13 25.45 2.96
N SER A 142 -3.74 26.60 2.40
CA SER A 142 -4.35 27.13 1.18
C SER A 142 -4.03 26.31 -0.07
N THR A 143 -2.87 25.64 -0.14
CA THR A 143 -2.55 24.70 -1.24
C THR A 143 -3.31 23.37 -1.16
N ILE A 144 -3.64 22.91 0.06
CA ILE A 144 -4.44 21.69 0.28
C ILE A 144 -5.94 21.96 0.13
N ARG A 145 -6.38 23.20 0.37
CA ARG A 145 -7.79 23.56 0.26
C ARG A 145 -8.19 23.61 -1.21
N LYS A 146 -8.59 22.43 -1.70
CA LYS A 146 -9.09 22.13 -3.03
C LYS A 146 -10.12 23.19 -3.48
N PRO A 147 -9.96 23.81 -4.66
CA PRO A 147 -11.07 24.48 -5.32
C PRO A 147 -12.12 23.43 -5.72
N ASP A 148 -13.39 23.84 -5.75
CA ASP A 148 -14.56 23.01 -6.02
C ASP A 148 -14.44 22.04 -7.20
N PRO A 149 -15.17 20.89 -7.16
CA PRO A 149 -15.09 19.85 -8.18
C PRO A 149 -15.94 20.20 -9.40
N ILE A 150 -15.59 21.23 -10.17
CA ILE A 150 -16.13 21.40 -11.54
C ILE A 150 -15.03 21.77 -12.57
N GLU A 151 -13.81 22.10 -12.14
CA GLU A 151 -12.74 22.53 -13.07
C GLU A 151 -11.43 21.76 -12.88
N SER A 152 -11.50 20.43 -12.73
CA SER A 152 -10.32 19.57 -12.92
C SER A 152 -10.03 19.40 -14.41
N ALA A 153 -9.64 20.50 -15.05
CA ALA A 153 -9.08 20.52 -16.40
C ALA A 153 -7.87 21.47 -16.40
N GLY A 154 -6.75 21.03 -15.81
CA GLY A 154 -5.46 21.70 -16.06
C GLY A 154 -4.50 21.88 -14.89
N GLY A 155 -4.35 20.90 -13.98
CA GLY A 155 -3.36 20.97 -12.90
C GLY A 155 -2.55 19.70 -12.70
N THR A 156 -1.39 19.63 -13.37
CA THR A 156 -0.18 18.81 -13.12
C THR A 156 -0.34 17.35 -12.64
N GLY A 157 -0.26 16.44 -13.62
CA GLY A 157 0.07 15.02 -13.44
C GLY A 157 -1.13 14.08 -13.28
N PRO A 158 -1.04 12.81 -13.72
CA PRO A 158 -2.06 11.82 -13.41
C PRO A 158 -2.16 11.71 -11.89
N THR A 159 -3.39 11.82 -11.37
CA THR A 159 -3.62 11.57 -9.96
C THR A 159 -3.18 10.15 -9.62
N VAL A 160 -2.84 9.88 -8.36
CA VAL A 160 -2.50 8.52 -7.92
C VAL A 160 -3.64 7.55 -8.23
N ASP A 161 -4.89 8.01 -8.21
CA ASP A 161 -6.08 7.24 -8.64
C ASP A 161 -6.04 6.91 -10.14
N GLU A 162 -5.67 7.86 -11.00
CA GLU A 162 -5.52 7.63 -12.44
C GLU A 162 -4.42 6.59 -12.73
N LEU A 163 -3.30 6.68 -12.01
CA LEU A 163 -2.19 5.73 -12.13
C LEU A 163 -2.58 4.34 -11.61
N ALA A 164 -3.20 4.25 -10.44
CA ALA A 164 -3.68 3.00 -9.86
C ALA A 164 -4.72 2.34 -10.78
N ARG A 165 -5.65 3.11 -11.34
CA ARG A 165 -6.64 2.61 -12.30
C ARG A 165 -5.98 2.16 -13.60
N SER A 166 -4.97 2.87 -14.09
CA SER A 166 -4.20 2.49 -15.27
C SER A 166 -3.49 1.15 -15.09
N LEU A 167 -2.96 0.89 -13.88
CA LEU A 167 -2.24 -0.36 -13.56
C LEU A 167 -3.18 -1.53 -13.22
N LEU A 168 -4.27 -1.29 -12.49
CA LEU A 168 -5.20 -2.34 -12.08
C LEU A 168 -6.14 -2.80 -13.19
N ARG A 169 -6.50 -1.92 -14.13
CA ARG A 169 -7.42 -2.24 -15.22
C ARG A 169 -6.97 -3.44 -16.07
N PRO A 170 -5.71 -3.56 -16.55
CA PRO A 170 -5.28 -4.73 -17.31
C PRO A 170 -5.29 -6.01 -16.46
N MET A 171 -4.80 -5.96 -15.22
CA MET A 171 -4.76 -7.14 -14.34
C MET A 171 -6.16 -7.68 -14.02
N LEU A 172 -7.11 -6.78 -13.72
CA LEU A 172 -8.49 -7.15 -13.48
C LEU A 172 -9.18 -7.66 -14.74
N LYS A 173 -8.87 -7.10 -15.91
CA LYS A 173 -9.42 -7.57 -17.18
C LYS A 173 -8.98 -9.01 -17.47
N ASP A 174 -7.69 -9.30 -17.37
CA ASP A 174 -7.16 -10.63 -17.65
C ASP A 174 -7.73 -11.67 -16.69
N TRP A 175 -7.86 -11.30 -15.41
CA TRP A 175 -8.49 -12.14 -14.41
C TRP A 175 -9.98 -12.38 -14.69
N LEU A 176 -10.74 -11.34 -15.03
CA LEU A 176 -12.16 -11.48 -15.36
C LEU A 176 -12.35 -12.32 -16.62
N ASP A 177 -11.54 -12.11 -17.66
CA ASP A 177 -11.63 -12.90 -18.90
C ASP A 177 -11.36 -14.39 -18.64
N ALA A 178 -10.48 -14.73 -17.69
CA ALA A 178 -10.18 -16.11 -17.32
C ALA A 178 -11.20 -16.75 -16.36
N ASN A 179 -11.75 -16.00 -15.40
CA ASN A 179 -12.51 -16.57 -14.28
C ASN A 179 -14.03 -16.31 -14.35
N LEU A 180 -14.45 -15.23 -15.00
CA LEU A 180 -15.87 -14.85 -15.06
C LEU A 180 -16.74 -15.92 -15.72
N PRO A 181 -16.34 -16.60 -16.82
CA PRO A 181 -17.17 -17.63 -17.45
C PRO A 181 -17.56 -18.76 -16.47
N ALA A 182 -16.58 -19.29 -15.73
CA ALA A 182 -16.81 -20.38 -14.77
C ALA A 182 -17.70 -19.94 -13.60
N ILE A 183 -17.49 -18.72 -13.08
CA ILE A 183 -18.31 -18.15 -12.01
C ILE A 183 -19.77 -18.00 -12.46
N VAL A 184 -19.99 -17.47 -13.67
CA VAL A 184 -21.34 -17.27 -14.23
C VAL A 184 -22.03 -18.62 -14.48
N GLU A 185 -21.34 -19.60 -15.06
CA GLU A 185 -21.93 -20.94 -15.28
C GLU A 185 -22.34 -21.62 -13.98
N ALA A 186 -21.50 -21.53 -12.94
CA ALA A 186 -21.83 -22.05 -11.63
C ALA A 186 -23.06 -21.37 -11.03
N GLN A 187 -23.17 -20.05 -11.16
CA GLN A 187 -24.30 -19.28 -10.63
C GLN A 187 -25.59 -19.50 -11.43
N VAL A 188 -25.52 -19.59 -12.77
CA VAL A 188 -26.67 -19.90 -13.62
C VAL A 188 -27.19 -21.30 -13.35
N ARG A 189 -26.31 -22.29 -13.15
CA ARG A 189 -26.73 -23.65 -12.78
C ARG A 189 -27.50 -23.66 -11.45
N LYS A 190 -26.98 -23.00 -10.43
CA LYS A 190 -27.67 -22.83 -9.14
C LYS A 190 -29.03 -22.17 -9.31
N GLU A 191 -29.13 -21.15 -10.16
CA GLU A 191 -30.37 -20.41 -10.37
C GLU A 191 -31.42 -21.22 -11.16
N VAL A 192 -31.01 -21.99 -12.17
CA VAL A 192 -31.90 -22.87 -12.92
C VAL A 192 -32.42 -24.01 -12.04
N GLU A 193 -31.57 -24.62 -11.21
CA GLU A 193 -31.98 -25.64 -10.24
C GLU A 193 -32.97 -25.09 -9.21
N ARG A 194 -32.75 -23.85 -8.74
CA ARG A 194 -33.67 -23.15 -7.83
C ARG A 194 -35.02 -22.91 -8.49
N ILE A 195 -35.05 -22.41 -9.72
CA ILE A 195 -36.28 -22.18 -10.48
C ILE A 195 -37.01 -23.50 -10.73
N ALA A 196 -36.29 -24.54 -11.18
CA ALA A 196 -36.85 -25.86 -11.44
C ALA A 196 -37.49 -26.49 -10.20
N ARG A 197 -36.88 -26.32 -9.02
CA ARG A 197 -37.45 -26.77 -7.74
C ARG A 197 -38.67 -25.96 -7.31
N SER A 198 -38.72 -24.67 -7.65
CA SER A 198 -39.85 -23.79 -7.33
C SER A 198 -41.03 -23.89 -8.29
N ALA A 199 -40.79 -24.43 -9.50
CA ALA A 199 -41.79 -24.54 -10.58
C ALA A 199 -42.47 -25.91 -10.67
N GLY A 200 -41.95 -26.92 -9.96
CA GLY A 200 -42.58 -28.25 -9.80
C GLY A 200 -43.38 -28.34 -8.52
#